data_AF-A0A1I0CVG3-F1
#
_entry.id   AF-A0A1I0CVG3-F1
#
_cell.length_a   1.000
_cell.length_b   1.000
_cell.length_c   1.000
_cell.angle_alpha   90.00
_cell.angle_beta   90.00
_cell.angle_gamma   90.00
#
_symmetry.space_group_name_H-M   'P 1'
#
loop_
_entity.id
_entity.type
_entity.pdbx_description
1 polymer ?
#
loop_
_entity_poly.entity_id
_entity_poly.type
_entity_poly.pdbx_seq_one_letter_code
_entity_poly.pdbx_strand_id
1 'polypeptide(L)'
;MAFAVARTRDEAHLYFDLHPCACGSVDTTWRSGLVNVEGTLANRYTGVCEVCGAAREYVFGLPEQPVVPSGYPTFGGPEPSELLDAGEWLWVADLTAGNVPVDDRDEALRSLRVAAAAVEEAVKFVPPGADAVPDDGFWSERGRLVRAAEPGRFALDRLLVVRDTYQELAGRYA
;
A
#
# COMPACT_ATOMS: atom_id res chain seq x y z
N MET A 1 -1.66 19.17 -14.79
CA MET A 1 -1.37 18.82 -13.37
C MET A 1 -0.64 17.48 -13.34
N ALA A 2 0.26 17.25 -12.38
CA ALA A 2 0.87 15.92 -12.18
C ALA A 2 -0.04 15.11 -11.24
N PHE A 3 -0.47 13.93 -11.67
CA PHE A 3 -1.21 12.99 -10.83
C PHE A 3 -0.22 12.11 -10.08
N ALA A 4 -0.53 11.79 -8.82
CA ALA A 4 0.20 10.73 -8.13
C ALA A 4 0.03 9.41 -8.91
N VAL A 5 1.11 8.66 -9.03
CA VAL A 5 1.16 7.43 -9.82
C VAL A 5 0.73 6.24 -8.98
N ALA A 6 -0.30 5.53 -9.45
CA ALA A 6 -0.59 4.18 -8.99
C ALA A 6 0.30 3.21 -9.78
N ARG A 7 1.32 2.64 -9.14
CA ARG A 7 2.30 1.79 -9.82
C ARG A 7 1.71 0.42 -10.17
N THR A 8 0.74 -0.04 -9.36
CA THR A 8 0.01 -1.28 -9.60
C THR A 8 -1.47 -1.14 -9.27
N ARG A 9 -2.29 -2.08 -9.76
CA ARG A 9 -3.71 -2.16 -9.40
C ARG A 9 -3.89 -2.47 -7.91
N ASP A 10 -3.08 -3.36 -7.35
CA ASP A 10 -3.20 -3.74 -5.93
C ASP A 10 -2.90 -2.55 -5.03
N GLU A 11 -1.91 -1.71 -5.40
CA GLU A 11 -1.63 -0.46 -4.68
C GLU A 11 -2.81 0.52 -4.75
N ALA A 12 -3.41 0.73 -5.93
CA ALA A 12 -4.58 1.59 -6.07
C ALA A 12 -5.76 1.09 -5.21
N HIS A 13 -6.01 -0.22 -5.21
CA HIS A 13 -7.06 -0.82 -4.40
C HIS A 13 -6.80 -0.67 -2.90
N LEU A 14 -5.56 -0.89 -2.45
CA LEU A 14 -5.18 -0.65 -1.05
C LEU A 14 -5.37 0.83 -0.67
N TYR A 15 -5.02 1.76 -1.55
CA TYR A 15 -5.29 3.18 -1.33
C TYR A 15 -6.79 3.45 -1.12
N PHE A 16 -7.69 2.79 -1.86
CA PHE A 16 -9.14 2.95 -1.68
C PHE A 16 -9.64 2.44 -0.33
N ASP A 17 -9.05 1.35 0.18
CA ASP A 17 -9.37 0.77 1.48
C ASP A 17 -8.90 1.66 2.63
N LEU A 18 -7.80 2.40 2.43
CA LEU A 18 -7.27 3.35 3.42
C LEU A 18 -7.98 4.71 3.42
N HIS A 19 -8.76 5.00 2.37
CA HIS A 19 -9.48 6.24 2.15
C HIS A 19 -10.99 5.99 2.01
N PRO A 20 -11.68 5.64 3.14
CA PRO A 20 -13.10 5.32 3.13
C PRO A 20 -13.95 6.48 2.61
N CYS A 21 -15.19 6.16 2.22
CA CYS A 21 -16.19 7.18 1.94
C CYS A 21 -16.41 8.08 3.16
N ALA A 22 -16.98 9.28 2.97
CA ALA A 22 -17.33 10.18 4.06
C ALA A 22 -18.28 9.55 5.10
N CYS A 23 -19.04 8.51 4.73
CA CYS A 23 -19.86 7.72 5.67
C CYS A 23 -19.06 6.66 6.47
N GLY A 24 -17.77 6.48 6.18
CA GLY A 24 -16.87 5.53 6.84
C GLY A 24 -16.74 4.16 6.15
N SER A 25 -17.62 3.81 5.20
CA SER A 25 -17.52 2.53 4.48
C SER A 25 -16.46 2.59 3.37
N VAL A 26 -15.76 1.47 3.18
CA VAL A 26 -14.85 1.24 2.04
C VAL A 26 -15.55 0.54 0.87
N ASP A 27 -16.74 -0.01 1.09
CA ASP A 27 -17.47 -0.87 0.15
C ASP A 27 -17.85 -0.10 -1.10
N THR A 28 -17.15 -0.41 -2.19
CA THR A 28 -17.35 0.22 -3.49
C THR A 28 -16.89 -0.74 -4.57
N THR A 29 -17.83 -1.16 -5.42
CA THR A 29 -17.47 -1.84 -6.67
C THR A 29 -16.83 -0.85 -7.65
N TRP A 30 -15.49 -0.90 -7.74
CA TRP A 30 -14.70 -0.03 -8.61
C TRP A 30 -14.70 -0.49 -10.08
N ARG A 31 -14.87 0.46 -10.99
CA ARG A 31 -14.60 0.32 -12.42
C ARG A 31 -13.38 1.17 -12.75
N SER A 32 -12.49 0.67 -13.61
CA SER A 32 -11.31 1.41 -14.06
C SER A 32 -11.29 1.58 -15.57
N GLY A 33 -10.64 2.64 -16.03
CA GLY A 33 -10.39 2.88 -17.45
C GLY A 33 -9.38 3.99 -17.68
N LEU A 34 -8.76 3.98 -18.86
CA LEU A 34 -7.85 5.04 -19.28
C LEU A 34 -8.62 6.30 -19.67
N VAL A 35 -8.12 7.44 -19.23
CA VAL A 35 -8.64 8.77 -19.55
C VAL A 35 -7.51 9.67 -20.01
N ASN A 36 -7.85 10.67 -20.83
CA ASN A 36 -6.96 11.77 -21.16
C ASN A 36 -7.42 13.01 -20.38
N VAL A 37 -6.55 13.53 -19.52
CA VAL A 37 -6.79 14.77 -18.77
C VAL A 37 -5.75 15.79 -19.21
N GLU A 38 -6.20 16.84 -19.90
CA GLU A 38 -5.36 17.94 -20.39
C GLU A 38 -4.15 17.47 -21.24
N GLY A 39 -4.30 16.40 -22.02
CA GLY A 39 -3.25 15.82 -22.84
C GLY A 39 -2.40 14.75 -22.17
N THR A 40 -2.64 14.44 -20.89
CA THR A 40 -1.93 13.40 -20.13
C THR A 40 -2.81 12.17 -19.94
N LEU A 41 -2.28 10.98 -20.21
CA LEU A 41 -2.98 9.72 -19.94
C LEU A 41 -2.93 9.38 -18.45
N ALA A 42 -4.08 8.98 -17.91
CA ALA A 42 -4.24 8.61 -16.51
C ALA A 42 -5.23 7.44 -16.37
N ASN A 43 -5.12 6.69 -15.28
CA ASN A 43 -6.14 5.70 -14.89
C ASN A 43 -7.20 6.37 -14.03
N ARG A 44 -8.45 6.30 -14.45
CA ARG A 44 -9.59 6.73 -13.65
C ARG A 44 -10.31 5.53 -13.06
N TYR A 45 -10.57 5.59 -11.77
CA TYR A 45 -11.39 4.66 -11.01
C TYR A 45 -12.68 5.34 -10.60
N THR A 46 -13.83 4.75 -10.92
CA THR A 46 -15.15 5.26 -10.52
C THR A 46 -15.99 4.16 -9.86
N GLY A 47 -16.82 4.56 -8.92
CA GLY A 47 -17.76 3.67 -8.25
C GLY A 47 -18.80 4.46 -7.47
N VAL A 48 -19.68 3.72 -6.80
CA VAL A 48 -20.62 4.27 -5.82
C VAL A 48 -20.41 3.55 -4.50
N CYS A 49 -20.43 4.28 -3.39
CA CYS A 49 -20.41 3.68 -2.07
C CYS A 49 -21.68 2.83 -1.92
N GLU A 50 -21.52 1.55 -1.58
CA GLU A 50 -22.63 0.60 -1.50
C GLU A 50 -23.54 0.86 -0.28
N VAL A 51 -23.06 1.65 0.68
CA VAL A 51 -23.82 2.02 1.90
C VAL A 51 -24.61 3.31 1.72
N CYS A 52 -23.97 4.40 1.26
CA CYS A 52 -24.62 5.72 1.19
C CYS A 52 -24.97 6.19 -0.23
N GLY A 53 -24.56 5.43 -1.26
CA GLY A 53 -24.80 5.76 -2.67
C GLY A 53 -23.95 6.91 -3.22
N ALA A 54 -23.06 7.50 -2.41
CA ALA A 54 -22.20 8.59 -2.87
C ALA A 54 -21.26 8.12 -3.99
N ALA A 55 -21.18 8.90 -5.07
CA ALA A 55 -20.21 8.67 -6.13
C ALA A 55 -18.78 8.85 -5.58
N ARG A 56 -17.88 7.94 -5.94
CA ARG A 56 -16.46 8.00 -5.62
C ARG A 56 -15.65 7.94 -6.90
N GLU A 57 -14.62 8.78 -6.99
CA GLU A 57 -13.73 8.85 -8.14
C GLU A 57 -12.29 9.11 -7.68
N TYR A 58 -11.34 8.42 -8.30
CA TYR A 58 -9.91 8.69 -8.19
C TYR A 58 -9.26 8.68 -9.57
N VAL A 59 -8.26 9.54 -9.78
CA VAL A 59 -7.48 9.62 -11.01
C VAL A 59 -6.01 9.55 -10.65
N PHE A 60 -5.29 8.59 -11.23
CA PHE A 60 -3.87 8.35 -11.00
C PHE A 60 -3.07 8.40 -12.29
N GLY A 61 -1.82 8.85 -12.18
CA GLY A 61 -0.86 8.76 -13.26
C GLY A 61 -0.55 7.30 -13.62
N LEU A 62 -0.05 7.09 -14.84
CA LEU A 62 0.47 5.79 -15.25
C LEU A 62 1.95 5.70 -14.87
N PRO A 63 2.44 4.52 -14.43
CA PRO A 63 3.87 4.33 -14.25
C PRO A 63 4.59 4.42 -15.60
N GLU A 64 5.82 4.91 -15.59
CA GLU A 64 6.65 5.01 -16.81
C GLU A 64 6.85 3.64 -17.46
N GLN A 65 6.97 2.60 -16.63
CA GLN A 65 7.08 1.20 -17.05
C GLN A 65 6.04 0.35 -16.32
N PRO A 66 5.34 -0.56 -17.03
CA PRO A 66 4.47 -1.52 -16.38
C PRO A 66 5.22 -2.41 -15.41
N VAL A 67 4.68 -2.59 -14.20
CA VAL A 67 5.16 -3.59 -13.25
C VAL A 67 4.63 -4.96 -13.66
N VAL A 68 5.53 -5.93 -13.85
CA VAL A 68 5.16 -7.31 -14.14
C VAL A 68 4.82 -8.02 -12.83
N PRO A 69 3.61 -8.60 -12.68
CA PRO A 69 3.27 -9.35 -11.48
C PRO A 69 4.17 -10.57 -11.29
N SER A 70 4.78 -10.70 -10.11
CA SER A 70 5.60 -11.87 -9.74
C SER A 70 4.95 -12.74 -8.65
N GLY A 71 3.75 -12.38 -8.20
CA GLY A 71 3.02 -13.06 -7.13
C GLY A 71 1.86 -12.21 -6.60
N TYR A 72 1.25 -12.63 -5.49
CA TYR A 72 0.25 -11.84 -4.80
C TYR A 72 0.69 -11.52 -3.35
N PRO A 73 0.55 -10.26 -2.89
CA PRO A 73 0.15 -9.07 -3.68
C PRO A 73 1.27 -8.60 -4.62
N THR A 74 0.95 -7.79 -5.62
CA THR A 74 1.93 -7.04 -6.42
C THR A 74 1.80 -5.55 -6.09
N PHE A 75 2.51 -5.08 -5.07
CA PHE A 75 2.62 -3.65 -4.79
C PHE A 75 3.82 -3.04 -5.54
N GLY A 76 3.60 -1.87 -6.12
CA GLY A 76 4.70 -0.99 -6.51
C GLY A 76 5.65 -1.47 -7.60
N GLY A 77 6.65 -0.64 -7.87
CA GLY A 77 7.86 -0.93 -8.65
C GLY A 77 9.10 -0.83 -7.75
N PRO A 78 10.32 -0.66 -8.29
CA PRO A 78 11.51 -0.42 -7.47
C PRO A 78 11.49 0.94 -6.74
N GLU A 79 10.77 1.93 -7.26
CA GLU A 79 10.62 3.25 -6.66
C GLU A 79 9.68 3.23 -5.45
N PRO A 80 9.80 4.15 -4.47
CA PRO A 80 8.82 4.30 -3.38
C PRO A 80 7.43 4.69 -3.89
N SER A 81 6.42 4.50 -3.04
CA SER A 81 5.02 4.85 -3.36
C SER A 81 4.80 6.36 -3.41
N GLU A 82 3.97 6.80 -4.34
CA GLU A 82 3.41 8.16 -4.35
C GLU A 82 2.02 8.24 -3.69
N LEU A 83 1.39 7.09 -3.43
CA LEU A 83 0.04 7.00 -2.89
C LEU A 83 0.04 6.86 -1.36
N LEU A 84 0.97 6.07 -0.82
CA LEU A 84 1.03 5.72 0.59
C LEU A 84 2.43 6.02 1.12
N ASP A 85 2.49 6.73 2.24
CA ASP A 85 3.77 7.03 2.88
C ASP A 85 4.32 5.81 3.66
N ALA A 86 5.57 5.90 4.13
CA ALA A 86 6.20 4.78 4.82
C ALA A 86 5.44 4.33 6.08
N GLY A 87 4.81 5.28 6.78
CA GLY A 87 4.03 5.00 7.98
C GLY A 87 2.70 4.32 7.69
N GLU A 88 2.03 4.66 6.58
CA GLU A 88 0.84 3.95 6.13
C GLU A 88 1.16 2.52 5.71
N TRP A 89 2.30 2.28 5.05
CA TRP A 89 2.76 0.93 4.73
C TRP A 89 3.00 0.07 5.99
N LEU A 90 3.66 0.62 7.01
CA LEU A 90 3.82 -0.10 8.28
C LEU A 90 2.49 -0.31 9.01
N TRP A 91 1.55 0.63 8.91
CA TRP A 91 0.21 0.43 9.45
C TRP A 91 -0.53 -0.73 8.78
N VAL A 92 -0.43 -0.86 7.46
CA VAL A 92 -0.98 -2.00 6.71
C VAL A 92 -0.32 -3.30 7.15
N ALA A 93 1.01 -3.31 7.27
CA ALA A 93 1.72 -4.49 7.74
C ALA A 93 1.24 -4.95 9.12
N ASP A 94 1.08 -4.02 10.07
CA ASP A 94 0.60 -4.30 11.42
C ASP A 94 -0.85 -4.80 11.43
N LEU A 95 -1.72 -4.14 10.68
CA LEU A 95 -3.12 -4.55 10.58
C LEU A 95 -3.23 -5.97 10.05
N THR A 96 -2.50 -6.30 8.98
CA THR A 96 -2.59 -7.61 8.35
C THR A 96 -1.92 -8.69 9.20
N ALA A 97 -0.70 -8.45 9.71
CA ALA A 97 0.00 -9.43 10.55
C ALA A 97 -0.66 -9.63 11.92
N GLY A 98 -1.36 -8.61 12.45
CA GLY A 98 -2.10 -8.69 13.71
C GLY A 98 -3.40 -9.48 13.62
N ASN A 99 -3.90 -9.78 12.41
CA ASN A 99 -5.18 -10.46 12.17
C ASN A 99 -5.03 -11.77 11.36
N VAL A 100 -3.86 -12.41 11.40
CA VAL A 100 -3.61 -13.68 10.70
C VAL A 100 -4.56 -14.78 11.21
N PRO A 101 -5.41 -15.38 10.35
CA PRO A 101 -6.30 -16.45 10.77
C PRO A 101 -5.54 -17.69 11.23
N VAL A 102 -6.10 -18.41 12.21
CA VAL A 102 -5.48 -19.62 12.77
C VAL A 102 -6.09 -20.92 12.21
N ASP A 103 -7.28 -20.81 11.63
CA ASP A 103 -8.11 -21.91 11.14
C ASP A 103 -8.20 -21.97 9.60
N ASP A 104 -7.73 -20.92 8.91
CA ASP A 104 -7.62 -20.86 7.45
C ASP A 104 -6.15 -20.70 7.04
N ARG A 105 -5.54 -21.80 6.57
CA ARG A 105 -4.13 -21.83 6.14
C ARG A 105 -3.88 -20.91 4.94
N ASP A 106 -4.82 -20.86 4.00
CA ASP A 106 -4.64 -20.11 2.76
C ASP A 106 -4.78 -18.60 3.00
N GLU A 107 -5.72 -18.21 3.85
CA GLU A 107 -5.87 -16.80 4.27
C GLU A 107 -4.71 -16.35 5.16
N ALA A 108 -4.20 -17.23 6.04
CA ALA A 108 -3.00 -16.95 6.82
C ALA A 108 -1.79 -16.69 5.92
N LEU A 109 -1.59 -17.53 4.88
CA LEU A 109 -0.56 -17.34 3.87
C LEU A 109 -0.71 -16.00 3.14
N ARG A 110 -1.93 -15.67 2.69
CA ARG A 110 -2.22 -14.39 2.01
C ARG A 110 -1.92 -13.19 2.90
N SER A 111 -2.38 -13.23 4.15
CA SER A 111 -2.16 -12.18 5.14
C SER A 111 -0.67 -11.94 5.38
N LEU A 112 0.11 -13.00 5.61
CA LEU A 112 1.55 -12.87 5.84
C LEU A 112 2.31 -12.35 4.60
N ARG A 113 1.88 -12.73 3.38
CA ARG A 113 2.44 -12.17 2.14
C ARG A 113 2.14 -10.68 1.98
N VAL A 114 0.92 -10.26 2.30
CA VAL A 114 0.55 -8.84 2.27
C VAL A 114 1.35 -8.04 3.30
N ALA A 115 1.50 -8.56 4.52
CA ALA A 115 2.31 -7.90 5.55
C ALA A 115 3.79 -7.79 5.14
N ALA A 116 4.38 -8.86 4.61
CA ALA A 116 5.76 -8.83 4.12
C ALA A 116 5.95 -7.80 2.99
N ALA A 117 5.05 -7.81 1.99
CA ALA A 117 5.10 -6.87 0.86
C ALA A 117 4.90 -5.41 1.31
N ALA A 118 4.04 -5.15 2.30
CA ALA A 118 3.87 -3.81 2.85
C ALA A 118 5.16 -3.30 3.55
N VAL A 119 5.88 -4.16 4.27
CA VAL A 119 7.18 -3.77 4.84
C VAL A 119 8.23 -3.55 3.74
N GLU A 120 8.21 -4.35 2.68
CA GLU A 120 9.07 -4.12 1.50
C GLU A 120 8.83 -2.75 0.85
N GLU A 121 7.58 -2.31 0.75
CA GLU A 121 7.26 -0.96 0.28
C GLU A 121 7.80 0.12 1.22
N ALA A 122 7.71 -0.05 2.54
CA ALA A 122 8.29 0.88 3.50
C ALA A 122 9.83 0.98 3.37
N VAL A 123 10.51 -0.14 3.09
CA VAL A 123 11.97 -0.16 2.87
C VAL A 123 12.39 0.70 1.67
N LYS A 124 11.56 0.80 0.62
CA LYS A 124 11.87 1.60 -0.58
C LYS A 124 11.99 3.11 -0.30
N PHE A 125 11.50 3.58 0.84
CA PHE A 125 11.67 4.95 1.28
C PHE A 125 13.04 5.23 1.92
N VAL A 126 13.84 4.21 2.22
CA VAL A 126 15.20 4.40 2.75
C VAL A 126 16.17 4.67 1.59
N PRO A 127 16.78 5.87 1.49
CA PRO A 127 17.72 6.18 0.42
C PRO A 127 18.96 5.28 0.47
N PRO A 128 19.64 5.03 -0.65
CA PRO A 128 20.90 4.30 -0.66
C PRO A 128 21.93 4.90 0.31
N GLY A 129 22.44 4.07 1.23
CA GLY A 129 23.42 4.48 2.24
C GLY A 129 22.83 5.13 3.51
N ALA A 130 21.51 5.31 3.58
CA ALA A 130 20.83 5.68 4.81
C ALA A 130 20.49 4.45 5.67
N ASP A 131 20.26 4.68 6.96
CA ASP A 131 19.93 3.66 7.95
C ASP A 131 18.47 3.72 8.40
N ALA A 132 17.69 4.69 7.93
CA ALA A 132 16.29 4.87 8.30
C ALA A 132 15.51 5.65 7.22
N VAL A 133 14.18 5.58 7.31
CA VAL A 133 13.29 6.39 6.48
C VAL A 133 13.43 7.88 6.86
N PRO A 134 13.69 8.79 5.89
CA PRO A 134 13.81 10.21 6.13
C PRO A 134 12.45 10.88 6.45
N ASP A 135 12.50 12.11 6.97
CA ASP A 135 11.30 12.84 7.42
C ASP A 135 10.26 13.09 6.32
N ASP A 136 10.72 13.30 5.09
CA ASP A 136 9.88 13.51 3.92
C ASP A 136 9.17 12.24 3.43
N GLY A 137 9.55 11.07 3.95
CA GLY A 137 8.82 9.80 3.77
C GLY A 137 7.51 9.70 4.57
N PHE A 138 7.09 10.76 5.26
CA PHE A 138 5.91 10.80 6.14
C PHE A 138 5.03 12.03 5.90
N TRP A 139 4.24 12.02 4.83
CA TRP A 139 3.38 13.15 4.46
C TRP A 139 1.91 13.00 4.87
N SER A 140 1.44 11.79 5.16
CA SER A 140 0.07 11.55 5.63
C SER A 140 -0.06 11.81 7.13
N GLU A 141 -1.28 12.10 7.60
CA GLU A 141 -1.55 12.20 9.04
C GLU A 141 -1.33 10.86 9.74
N ARG A 142 -1.86 9.78 9.16
CA ARG A 142 -1.73 8.42 9.69
C ARG A 142 -0.26 8.01 9.81
N GLY A 143 0.53 8.21 8.76
CA GLY A 143 1.95 7.86 8.75
C GLY A 143 2.77 8.63 9.78
N ARG A 144 2.52 9.93 9.94
CA ARG A 144 3.13 10.72 11.01
C ARG A 144 2.78 10.21 12.40
N LEU A 145 1.53 9.80 12.64
CA LEU A 145 1.10 9.23 13.92
C LEU A 145 1.79 7.88 14.20
N VAL A 146 1.86 7.00 13.21
CA VAL A 146 2.56 5.70 13.32
C VAL A 146 4.02 5.92 13.65
N ARG A 147 4.69 6.85 12.97
CA ARG A 147 6.08 7.23 13.26
C ARG A 147 6.25 7.80 14.65
N ALA A 148 5.37 8.72 15.06
CA ALA A 148 5.47 9.36 16.37
C ALA A 148 5.31 8.35 17.53
N ALA A 149 4.52 7.30 17.33
CA ALA A 149 4.31 6.26 18.33
C ALA A 149 5.57 5.42 18.57
N GLU A 150 6.31 5.04 17.52
CA GLU A 150 7.55 4.25 17.67
C GLU A 150 8.55 4.54 16.52
N PRO A 151 9.34 5.64 16.60
CA PRO A 151 10.20 6.07 15.49
C PRO A 151 11.24 5.03 15.07
N GLY A 152 11.76 4.24 16.03
CA GLY A 152 12.79 3.23 15.78
C GLY A 152 12.33 2.07 14.88
N ARG A 153 11.02 1.92 14.62
CA ARG A 153 10.49 0.93 13.67
C ARG A 153 10.83 1.22 12.22
N PHE A 154 11.22 2.46 11.91
CA PHE A 154 11.58 2.91 10.56
C PHE A 154 13.09 2.88 10.31
N ALA A 155 13.87 2.31 11.24
CA ALA A 155 15.25 1.93 10.99
C ALA A 155 15.31 0.75 10.01
N LEU A 156 16.19 0.83 9.03
CA LEU A 156 16.32 -0.13 7.94
C LEU A 156 16.56 -1.55 8.47
N ASP A 157 17.45 -1.72 9.43
CA ASP A 157 17.74 -3.01 10.04
C ASP A 157 16.49 -3.67 10.63
N ARG A 158 15.69 -2.90 11.37
CA ARG A 158 14.43 -3.36 11.96
C ARG A 158 13.37 -3.66 10.90
N LEU A 159 13.24 -2.82 9.87
CA LEU A 159 12.33 -3.08 8.75
C LEU A 159 12.68 -4.41 8.06
N LEU A 160 13.96 -4.65 7.80
CA LEU A 160 14.43 -5.89 7.18
C LEU A 160 14.14 -7.12 8.07
N VAL A 161 14.40 -7.03 9.38
CA VAL A 161 14.08 -8.12 10.32
C VAL A 161 12.59 -8.46 10.34
N VAL A 162 11.72 -7.44 10.37
CA VAL A 162 10.26 -7.65 10.37
C VAL A 162 9.80 -8.27 9.05
N ARG A 163 10.27 -7.76 7.91
CA ARG A 163 10.00 -8.33 6.59
C ARG A 163 10.39 -9.80 6.54
N ASP A 164 11.63 -10.12 6.89
CA ASP A 164 12.18 -11.47 6.80
C ASP A 164 11.40 -12.44 7.71
N THR A 165 10.96 -11.95 8.88
CA THR A 165 10.09 -12.73 9.78
C THR A 165 8.75 -13.06 9.12
N TYR A 166 8.07 -12.10 8.49
CA TYR A 166 6.80 -12.36 7.80
C TYR A 166 6.97 -13.28 6.58
N GLN A 167 8.06 -13.14 5.82
CA GLN A 167 8.39 -14.03 4.71
C GLN A 167 8.66 -15.47 5.21
N GLU A 168 9.41 -15.65 6.30
CA GLU A 168 9.68 -16.96 6.88
C GLU A 168 8.38 -17.60 7.38
N LEU A 169 7.55 -16.84 8.10
CA LEU A 169 6.25 -17.31 8.56
C LEU A 169 5.36 -17.72 7.37
N ALA A 170 5.26 -16.91 6.32
CA ALA A 170 4.53 -17.26 5.11
C ALA A 170 5.04 -18.57 4.48
N GLY A 171 6.36 -18.78 4.48
CA GLY A 171 6.99 -20.02 4.00
C GLY A 171 6.55 -21.28 4.75
N ARG A 172 6.09 -21.17 6.00
CA ARG A 172 5.55 -22.31 6.77
C ARG A 172 4.12 -22.70 6.36
N TYR A 173 3.40 -21.79 5.72
CA TYR A 173 2.05 -22.01 5.19
C TYR A 173 2.02 -22.38 3.71
N ALA A 174 3.12 -22.14 2.97
CA ALA A 174 3.31 -22.63 1.59
C ALA A 174 3.41 -24.17 1.53
#